data_AF-A0A024WPT7-F1
#
_entry.id   AF-A0A024WPT7-F1
#
_cell.length_a   1.000
_cell.length_b   1.000
_cell.length_c   1.000
_cell.angle_alpha   90.00
_cell.angle_beta   90.00
_cell.angle_gamma   90.00
#
_symmetry.space_group_name_H-M   'P 1'
#
loop_
_entity.id
_entity.type
_entity.pdbx_description
1 polymer ?
#
loop_
_entity_poly.entity_id
_entity_poly.type
_entity_poly.pdbx_seq_one_letter_code
_entity_poly.pdbx_strand_id
1 'polypeptide(L)'
;MYKYSDFYKNLYAFIESKSCYINLIYDCKREEETQVETKKKYKTTYSNYQKSSSVEKKKLDESSFNKIKEIVKEKFPKSSDKKIELYLKEIINDAPKENCSLHKILFVRNEQNIFVKHNLISYLFNFIDCKTLLKLKGCSKIDSEVVSLYYRKILYTLSFKNDEIKTNIHYWRNVIDYFFYRCANLKPLDRMNCPIVLKTLEQNKNFCVINPESMDSCIYISLDYFKENLITSCTHKKPLPHTCNVKNEISGIKNLKTEQIELNEFIQEYYKRLIINDDEIMWNVCYFRKSKEFLTILLLEFLKSMLTVLNKYNGKCIFKKTEYLVNCGHHITHRIWIQMFYEYGFESVDADTKKNMKNYPIIQQEDGNNRTLYLTIADHYKWDA
;
A
#
# COMPACT_ATOMS: atom_id res chain seq x y z
N MET A 1 -31.52 24.57 -12.43
CA MET A 1 -32.01 25.18 -13.69
C MET A 1 -30.86 25.88 -14.43
N TYR A 2 -29.72 25.21 -14.65
CA TYR A 2 -28.47 25.85 -15.10
C TYR A 2 -27.63 25.08 -16.14
N LYS A 3 -27.99 23.81 -16.44
CA LYS A 3 -27.33 22.96 -17.47
C LYS A 3 -27.39 23.51 -18.91
N TYR A 4 -28.09 24.61 -19.15
CA TYR A 4 -28.29 25.23 -20.47
C TYR A 4 -27.49 26.50 -20.72
N SER A 5 -26.70 27.01 -19.75
CA SER A 5 -25.87 28.19 -20.02
C SER A 5 -24.70 27.83 -20.96
N ASP A 6 -24.39 28.70 -21.92
CA ASP A 6 -23.26 28.51 -22.84
C ASP A 6 -21.93 28.38 -22.09
N PHE A 7 -21.82 29.09 -20.95
CA PHE A 7 -20.66 28.97 -20.08
C PHE A 7 -20.53 27.57 -19.47
N TYR A 8 -21.63 26.98 -18.96
CA TYR A 8 -21.60 25.62 -18.43
C TYR A 8 -21.19 24.60 -19.50
N LYS A 9 -21.78 24.69 -20.70
CA LYS A 9 -21.42 23.80 -21.83
C LYS A 9 -19.95 23.93 -22.21
N ASN A 10 -19.43 25.16 -22.30
CA ASN A 10 -18.03 25.42 -22.62
C ASN A 10 -17.07 24.94 -21.52
N LEU A 11 -17.44 25.13 -20.25
CA LEU A 11 -16.68 24.64 -19.10
C LEU A 11 -16.68 23.11 -19.04
N TYR A 12 -17.84 22.48 -19.26
CA TYR A 12 -18.00 21.03 -19.31
C TYR A 12 -17.14 20.42 -20.42
N ALA A 13 -17.22 20.95 -21.64
CA ALA A 13 -16.40 20.51 -22.76
C ALA A 13 -14.90 20.76 -22.52
N PHE A 14 -14.53 21.86 -21.86
CA PHE A 14 -13.15 22.12 -21.48
C PHE A 14 -12.61 21.09 -20.49
N ILE A 15 -13.39 20.75 -19.46
CA ILE A 15 -13.01 19.70 -18.50
C ILE A 15 -12.96 18.33 -19.18
N GLU A 16 -13.94 18.02 -20.04
CA GLU A 16 -13.98 16.78 -20.83
C GLU A 16 -12.76 16.65 -21.76
N SER A 17 -12.23 17.76 -22.26
CA SER A 17 -11.14 17.77 -23.24
C SER A 17 -9.82 17.18 -22.74
N LYS A 18 -9.60 17.12 -21.42
CA LYS A 18 -8.37 16.56 -20.84
C LYS A 18 -8.67 15.67 -19.64
N SER A 19 -8.17 14.44 -19.69
CA SER A 19 -8.33 13.47 -18.61
C SER A 19 -7.71 13.94 -17.28
N CYS A 20 -6.66 14.75 -17.31
CA CYS A 20 -6.09 15.35 -16.09
C CYS A 20 -7.07 16.29 -15.36
N TYR A 21 -7.95 16.99 -16.09
CA TYR A 21 -8.97 17.84 -15.48
C TYR A 21 -10.12 16.99 -14.91
N ILE A 22 -10.52 15.93 -15.62
CA ILE A 22 -11.48 14.95 -15.12
C ILE A 22 -10.95 14.29 -13.83
N ASN A 23 -9.66 13.93 -13.77
CA ASN A 23 -9.05 13.36 -12.57
C ASN A 23 -9.04 14.35 -11.41
N LEU A 24 -8.73 15.64 -11.65
CA LEU A 24 -8.85 16.68 -10.63
C LEU A 24 -10.28 16.82 -10.10
N ILE A 25 -11.30 16.69 -10.96
CA ILE A 25 -12.71 16.66 -10.54
C ILE A 25 -13.01 15.42 -9.67
N TYR A 26 -12.50 14.25 -10.04
CA TYR A 26 -12.65 13.05 -9.21
C TYR A 26 -11.90 13.14 -7.88
N ASP A 27 -10.73 13.76 -7.85
CA ASP A 27 -9.98 13.99 -6.63
C ASP A 27 -10.70 14.98 -5.71
N CYS A 28 -11.36 16.02 -6.24
CA CYS A 28 -12.24 16.89 -5.46
C CYS A 28 -13.36 16.09 -4.77
N LYS A 29 -14.01 15.19 -5.52
CA LYS A 29 -15.09 14.34 -4.98
C LYS A 29 -14.58 13.41 -3.88
N ARG A 30 -13.40 12.81 -4.07
CA ARG A 30 -12.76 11.96 -3.05
C ARG A 30 -12.36 12.75 -1.81
N GLU A 31 -11.83 13.96 -1.95
CA GLU A 31 -11.51 14.85 -0.83
C GLU A 31 -12.76 15.18 -0.01
N GLU A 32 -13.90 15.47 -0.67
CA GLU A 32 -15.19 15.70 0.00
C GLU A 32 -15.67 14.45 0.76
N GLU A 33 -15.62 13.27 0.14
CA GLU A 33 -16.01 11.99 0.76
C GLU A 33 -15.13 11.64 1.97
N THR A 34 -13.81 11.83 1.86
CA THR A 34 -12.84 11.55 2.93
C THR A 34 -13.02 12.49 4.14
N GLN A 35 -13.37 13.76 3.90
CA GLN A 35 -13.71 14.72 4.96
C GLN A 35 -15.02 14.37 5.68
N VAL A 36 -16.00 13.80 4.97
CA VAL A 36 -17.27 13.34 5.55
C VAL A 36 -17.06 12.07 6.37
N GLU A 37 -16.24 11.12 5.88
CA GLU A 37 -15.90 9.89 6.61
C GLU A 37 -15.09 10.15 7.87
N THR A 38 -14.11 11.04 7.82
CA THR A 38 -13.36 11.47 9.02
C THR A 38 -14.31 12.10 10.04
N LYS A 39 -15.20 13.02 9.64
CA LYS A 39 -16.24 13.59 10.54
C LYS A 39 -17.19 12.54 11.13
N LYS A 40 -17.55 11.49 10.39
CA LYS A 40 -18.36 10.37 10.89
C LYS A 40 -17.59 9.48 11.88
N LYS A 41 -16.30 9.17 11.61
CA LYS A 41 -15.42 8.44 12.53
C LYS A 41 -15.21 9.19 13.85
N TYR A 42 -15.01 10.51 13.79
CA TYR A 42 -14.89 11.34 14.99
C TYR A 42 -16.20 11.42 15.79
N LYS A 43 -17.37 11.35 15.15
CA LYS A 43 -18.68 11.30 15.83
C LYS A 43 -19.02 9.93 16.44
N THR A 44 -18.47 8.84 15.94
CA THR A 44 -18.79 7.47 16.43
C THR A 44 -17.75 6.88 17.38
N THR A 45 -16.60 7.55 17.59
CA THR A 45 -15.49 6.96 18.38
C THR A 45 -14.96 7.85 19.52
N TYR A 46 -15.58 8.98 19.86
CA TYR A 46 -15.09 9.82 20.96
C TYR A 46 -16.21 10.46 21.80
N SER A 47 -16.75 9.67 22.74
CA SER A 47 -16.97 10.18 24.10
C SER A 47 -15.80 9.70 24.96
N ASN A 48 -15.02 10.66 25.47
CA ASN A 48 -13.85 10.51 26.34
C ASN A 48 -12.55 10.11 25.61
N TYR A 49 -11.78 11.11 25.18
CA TYR A 49 -10.44 11.35 25.72
C TYR A 49 -10.01 12.77 25.34
N GLN A 50 -9.56 13.52 26.35
CA GLN A 50 -9.20 14.93 26.23
C GLN A 50 -7.92 15.14 25.42
N LYS A 51 -8.00 16.16 24.56
CA LYS A 51 -6.98 17.13 24.14
C LYS A 51 -5.61 17.04 24.84
N SER A 52 -4.54 16.90 24.05
CA SER A 52 -3.46 17.91 23.97
C SER A 52 -2.48 17.63 22.81
N SER A 53 -2.41 18.62 21.90
CA SER A 53 -1.22 19.20 21.23
C SER A 53 -0.22 18.31 20.45
N SER A 54 0.33 18.68 19.31
CA SER A 54 0.05 19.73 18.31
C SER A 54 1.09 19.55 17.21
N VAL A 55 0.61 19.46 15.96
CA VAL A 55 1.13 20.21 14.80
C VAL A 55 2.65 20.18 14.58
N GLU A 56 3.11 19.27 13.73
CA GLU A 56 4.21 19.58 12.79
C GLU A 56 3.68 19.56 11.36
N LYS A 57 3.87 20.72 10.72
CA LYS A 57 3.37 21.15 9.42
C LYS A 57 3.82 20.20 8.30
N LYS A 58 2.95 19.29 7.86
CA LYS A 58 2.95 18.89 6.45
C LYS A 58 2.53 20.11 5.64
N LYS A 59 3.33 20.48 4.63
CA LYS A 59 2.98 21.52 3.64
C LYS A 59 1.53 21.27 3.22
N LEU A 60 0.66 22.28 3.40
CA LEU A 60 -0.72 22.23 2.96
C LEU A 60 -0.72 21.93 1.46
N ASP A 61 -1.10 20.71 1.10
CA ASP A 61 -1.48 20.41 -0.27
C ASP A 61 -2.64 21.35 -0.62
N GLU A 62 -2.37 22.25 -1.55
CA GLU A 62 -3.38 23.13 -2.13
C GLU A 62 -4.51 22.27 -2.69
N SER A 63 -5.74 22.49 -2.22
CA SER A 63 -6.89 21.61 -2.49
C SER A 63 -7.07 21.40 -3.99
N SER A 64 -7.46 20.18 -4.41
CA SER A 64 -7.68 19.86 -5.82
C SER A 64 -8.70 20.82 -6.46
N PHE A 65 -9.62 21.33 -5.65
CA PHE A 65 -10.59 22.36 -6.03
C PHE A 65 -9.95 23.70 -6.39
N ASN A 66 -8.96 24.15 -5.62
CA ASN A 66 -8.25 25.40 -5.89
C ASN A 66 -7.43 25.29 -7.19
N LYS A 67 -6.74 24.16 -7.39
CA LYS A 67 -5.98 23.89 -8.62
C LYS A 67 -6.86 23.94 -9.87
N ILE A 68 -8.02 23.27 -9.84
CA ILE A 68 -8.92 23.31 -11.00
C ILE A 68 -9.58 24.68 -11.18
N LYS A 69 -9.87 25.40 -10.09
CA LYS A 69 -10.38 26.77 -10.14
C LYS A 69 -9.38 27.72 -10.82
N GLU A 70 -8.09 27.60 -10.53
CA GLU A 70 -7.05 28.39 -11.19
C GLU A 70 -6.94 28.07 -12.68
N ILE A 71 -6.86 26.78 -13.05
CA ILE A 71 -6.84 26.35 -14.45
C ILE A 71 -8.05 26.89 -15.24
N VAL A 72 -9.23 26.87 -14.62
CA VAL A 72 -10.47 27.39 -15.23
C VAL A 72 -10.45 28.91 -15.34
N LYS A 73 -9.91 29.63 -14.34
CA LYS A 73 -9.77 31.09 -14.40
C LYS A 73 -8.83 31.54 -15.51
N GLU A 74 -7.70 30.85 -15.70
CA GLU A 74 -6.79 31.13 -16.81
C GLU A 74 -7.49 30.99 -18.17
N LYS A 75 -8.36 29.98 -18.32
CA LYS A 75 -9.10 29.76 -19.56
C LYS A 75 -10.28 30.71 -19.76
N PHE A 76 -10.94 31.12 -18.67
CA PHE A 76 -12.15 31.95 -18.69
C PHE A 76 -12.02 33.21 -17.82
N PRO A 77 -11.09 34.13 -18.13
CA PRO A 77 -10.75 35.27 -17.26
C PRO A 77 -11.89 36.29 -17.09
N LYS A 78 -12.85 36.31 -18.03
CA LYS A 78 -14.02 37.22 -17.99
C LYS A 78 -15.16 36.71 -17.09
N SER A 79 -15.05 35.50 -16.54
CA SER A 79 -16.09 34.90 -15.72
C SER A 79 -15.86 35.19 -14.24
N SER A 80 -16.93 35.52 -13.49
CA SER A 80 -16.78 35.79 -12.06
C SER A 80 -16.46 34.53 -11.27
N ASP A 81 -15.66 34.67 -10.22
CA ASP A 81 -15.26 33.58 -9.31
C ASP A 81 -16.45 32.80 -8.77
N LYS A 82 -17.52 33.49 -8.38
CA LYS A 82 -18.77 32.89 -7.88
C LYS A 82 -19.44 32.02 -8.93
N LYS A 83 -19.39 32.44 -10.20
CA LYS A 83 -19.98 31.71 -11.33
C LYS A 83 -19.15 30.45 -11.63
N ILE A 84 -17.83 30.57 -11.68
CA ILE A 84 -16.91 29.43 -11.85
C ILE A 84 -17.12 28.41 -10.74
N GLU A 85 -17.19 28.86 -9.48
CA GLU A 85 -17.33 27.98 -8.32
C GLU A 85 -18.66 27.21 -8.31
N LEU A 86 -19.76 27.89 -8.65
CA LEU A 86 -21.09 27.28 -8.72
C LEU A 86 -21.12 26.17 -9.78
N TYR A 87 -20.62 26.45 -10.99
CA TYR A 87 -20.62 25.47 -12.07
C TYR A 87 -19.61 24.34 -11.87
N LEU A 88 -18.45 24.60 -11.27
CA LEU A 88 -17.52 23.53 -10.90
C LEU A 88 -18.13 22.57 -9.88
N LYS A 89 -18.86 23.07 -8.87
CA LYS A 89 -19.59 22.21 -7.92
C LYS A 89 -20.66 21.36 -8.62
N GLU A 90 -21.35 21.89 -9.63
CA GLU A 90 -22.28 21.10 -10.44
C GLU A 90 -21.56 20.01 -11.26
N ILE A 91 -20.42 20.34 -11.87
CA ILE A 91 -19.61 19.39 -12.64
C ILE A 91 -18.96 18.33 -11.75
N ILE A 92 -18.58 18.65 -10.51
CA ILE A 92 -18.10 17.65 -9.54
C ILE A 92 -19.19 16.64 -9.20
N ASN A 93 -20.44 17.10 -9.09
CA ASN A 93 -21.57 16.21 -8.86
C ASN A 93 -21.92 15.35 -10.10
N ASP A 94 -21.68 15.85 -11.31
CA ASP A 94 -21.97 15.19 -12.59
C ASP A 94 -20.77 15.28 -13.55
N ALA A 95 -19.70 14.56 -13.23
CA ALA A 95 -18.41 14.67 -13.91
C ALA A 95 -18.48 14.22 -15.38
N PRO A 96 -17.75 14.89 -16.30
CA PRO A 96 -17.67 14.47 -17.69
C PRO A 96 -17.14 13.05 -17.80
N LYS A 97 -17.76 12.26 -18.69
CA LYS A 97 -17.26 10.92 -19.01
C LYS A 97 -15.99 11.04 -19.84
N GLU A 98 -15.02 10.21 -19.54
CA GLU A 98 -13.75 10.16 -20.27
C GLU A 98 -14.00 9.86 -21.76
N ASN A 99 -13.53 10.74 -22.64
CA ASN A 99 -13.82 10.70 -24.08
C ASN A 99 -12.51 10.62 -24.88
N CYS A 100 -11.79 9.50 -24.74
CA CYS A 100 -10.54 9.24 -25.45
C CYS A 100 -10.75 8.25 -26.60
N SER A 101 -10.15 8.52 -27.77
CA SER A 101 -10.18 7.61 -28.93
C SER A 101 -9.59 6.23 -28.58
N LEU A 102 -8.57 6.18 -27.70
CA LEU A 102 -8.02 4.94 -27.16
C LEU A 102 -9.11 4.12 -26.45
N HIS A 103 -9.92 4.78 -25.61
CA HIS A 103 -10.96 4.10 -24.84
C HIS A 103 -12.06 3.55 -25.76
N LYS A 104 -12.46 4.34 -26.76
CA LYS A 104 -13.49 3.95 -27.75
C LYS A 104 -13.06 2.81 -28.66
N ILE A 105 -11.77 2.70 -29.00
CA ILE A 105 -11.27 1.74 -29.98
C ILE A 105 -10.70 0.49 -29.31
N LEU A 106 -9.90 0.66 -28.26
CA LEU A 106 -9.12 -0.40 -27.62
C LEU A 106 -9.75 -0.90 -26.32
N PHE A 107 -10.30 -0.02 -25.48
CA PHE A 107 -10.85 -0.40 -24.17
C PHE A 107 -12.36 -0.67 -24.19
N VAL A 108 -12.84 -1.21 -25.31
CA VAL A 108 -14.23 -1.61 -25.49
C VAL A 108 -14.55 -2.83 -24.61
N ARG A 109 -15.70 -2.76 -23.93
CA ARG A 109 -16.22 -3.85 -23.10
C ARG A 109 -17.39 -4.55 -23.76
N ASN A 110 -17.56 -5.82 -23.45
CA ASN A 110 -18.77 -6.58 -23.78
C ASN A 110 -19.87 -6.34 -22.74
N GLU A 111 -21.02 -6.98 -22.93
CA GLU A 111 -22.18 -6.91 -22.03
C GLU A 111 -21.88 -7.39 -20.61
N GLN A 112 -20.89 -8.27 -20.45
CA GLN A 112 -20.41 -8.77 -19.15
C GLN A 112 -19.38 -7.84 -18.49
N ASN A 113 -19.18 -6.64 -19.04
CA ASN A 113 -18.22 -5.64 -18.56
C ASN A 113 -16.74 -6.10 -18.65
N ILE A 114 -16.43 -7.01 -19.56
CA ILE A 114 -15.08 -7.56 -19.83
C ILE A 114 -14.49 -6.87 -21.07
N PHE A 115 -13.20 -6.55 -21.04
CA PHE A 115 -12.49 -5.98 -22.20
C PHE A 115 -12.39 -6.98 -23.36
N VAL A 116 -13.01 -6.63 -24.49
CA VAL A 116 -13.06 -7.49 -25.69
C VAL A 116 -11.66 -7.73 -26.26
N LYS A 117 -10.85 -6.66 -26.35
CA LYS A 117 -9.51 -6.69 -26.96
C LYS A 117 -8.39 -6.94 -25.95
N HIS A 118 -8.67 -7.62 -24.83
CA HIS A 118 -7.70 -7.80 -23.73
C HIS A 118 -6.35 -8.40 -24.17
N ASN A 119 -6.34 -9.32 -25.15
CA ASN A 119 -5.10 -9.91 -25.68
C ASN A 119 -4.26 -8.89 -26.46
N LEU A 120 -4.89 -8.07 -27.30
CA LEU A 120 -4.20 -7.01 -28.03
C LEU A 120 -3.65 -5.95 -27.07
N ILE A 121 -4.43 -5.57 -26.05
CA ILE A 121 -3.97 -4.64 -25.01
C ILE A 121 -2.75 -5.22 -24.28
N SER A 122 -2.81 -6.49 -23.88
CA SER A 122 -1.69 -7.16 -23.20
C SER A 122 -0.44 -7.18 -24.08
N TYR A 123 -0.62 -7.50 -25.36
CA TYR A 123 0.46 -7.50 -26.34
C TYR A 123 1.10 -6.11 -26.50
N LEU A 124 0.29 -5.05 -26.63
CA LEU A 124 0.81 -3.68 -26.71
C LEU A 124 1.57 -3.29 -25.43
N PHE A 125 1.00 -3.59 -24.27
CA PHE A 125 1.61 -3.24 -22.98
C PHE A 125 2.90 -4.02 -22.72
N ASN A 126 3.11 -5.17 -23.37
CA ASN A 126 4.38 -5.92 -23.33
C ASN A 126 5.56 -5.12 -23.90
N PHE A 127 5.32 -4.09 -24.73
CA PHE A 127 6.39 -3.23 -25.29
C PHE A 127 6.57 -1.91 -24.53
N ILE A 128 5.73 -1.62 -23.53
CA ILE A 128 5.78 -0.39 -22.76
C ILE A 128 6.54 -0.61 -21.45
N ASP A 129 7.47 0.30 -21.15
CA ASP A 129 8.23 0.29 -19.90
C ASP A 129 7.37 0.60 -18.66
N CYS A 130 7.85 0.20 -17.49
CA CYS A 130 7.07 0.33 -16.25
C CYS A 130 6.78 1.79 -15.88
N LYS A 131 7.69 2.74 -16.16
CA LYS A 131 7.47 4.16 -15.84
C LYS A 131 6.36 4.73 -16.71
N THR A 132 6.33 4.38 -17.99
CA THR A 132 5.26 4.81 -18.90
C THR A 132 3.92 4.16 -18.55
N LEU A 133 3.88 2.87 -18.20
CA LEU A 133 2.65 2.21 -17.72
C LEU A 133 2.11 2.85 -16.43
N LEU A 134 2.99 3.27 -15.52
CA LEU A 134 2.59 4.00 -14.31
C LEU A 134 1.98 5.37 -14.63
N LYS A 135 2.57 6.11 -15.58
CA LYS A 135 2.00 7.38 -16.05
C LYS A 135 0.62 7.16 -16.66
N LEU A 136 0.47 6.13 -17.51
CA LEU A 136 -0.81 5.75 -18.10
C LEU A 136 -1.85 5.42 -17.02
N LYS A 137 -1.47 4.70 -15.96
CA LYS A 137 -2.35 4.41 -14.81
C LYS A 137 -2.90 5.68 -14.14
N GLY A 138 -2.16 6.79 -14.18
CA GLY A 138 -2.58 8.10 -13.66
C GLY A 138 -3.36 8.96 -14.66
N CYS A 139 -3.51 8.53 -15.91
CA CYS A 139 -4.21 9.31 -16.93
C CYS A 139 -5.73 9.27 -16.76
N SER A 140 -6.31 8.16 -16.32
CA SER A 140 -7.76 8.01 -16.20
C SER A 140 -8.16 6.78 -15.38
N LYS A 141 -9.43 6.67 -14.98
CA LYS A 141 -9.91 5.50 -14.23
C LYS A 141 -9.85 4.23 -15.08
N ILE A 142 -10.22 4.33 -16.36
CA ILE A 142 -10.20 3.20 -17.29
C ILE A 142 -8.76 2.76 -17.54
N ASP A 143 -7.83 3.71 -17.77
CA ASP A 143 -6.41 3.40 -17.96
C ASP A 143 -5.84 2.66 -16.73
N SER A 144 -6.21 3.12 -15.53
CA SER A 144 -5.79 2.51 -14.27
C SER A 144 -6.23 1.05 -14.17
N GLU A 145 -7.49 0.77 -14.51
CA GLU A 145 -8.06 -0.57 -14.49
C GLU A 145 -7.40 -1.49 -15.52
N VAL A 146 -7.20 -1.00 -16.75
CA VAL A 146 -6.58 -1.77 -17.83
C VAL A 146 -5.13 -2.12 -17.49
N VAL A 147 -4.36 -1.15 -16.98
CA VAL A 147 -2.98 -1.37 -16.53
C VAL A 147 -2.93 -2.35 -15.35
N SER A 148 -3.86 -2.24 -14.38
CA SER A 148 -3.99 -3.22 -13.29
C SER A 148 -4.30 -4.62 -13.80
N LEU A 149 -5.22 -4.75 -14.76
CA LEU A 149 -5.58 -6.04 -15.36
C LEU A 149 -4.39 -6.68 -16.08
N TYR A 150 -3.60 -5.87 -16.79
CA TYR A 150 -2.36 -6.31 -17.41
C TYR A 150 -1.37 -6.91 -16.39
N TYR A 151 -1.09 -6.20 -15.29
CA TYR A 151 -0.20 -6.73 -14.25
C TYR A 151 -0.76 -7.98 -13.57
N ARG A 152 -2.08 -8.07 -13.37
CA ARG A 152 -2.72 -9.29 -12.84
C ARG A 152 -2.61 -10.48 -13.78
N LYS A 153 -2.65 -10.25 -15.10
CA LYS A 153 -2.39 -11.30 -16.10
C LYS A 153 -0.96 -11.81 -15.99
N ILE A 154 0.02 -10.93 -15.81
CA ILE A 154 1.41 -11.34 -15.55
C ILE A 154 1.49 -12.17 -14.27
N LEU A 155 0.88 -11.72 -13.17
CA LEU A 155 0.85 -12.48 -11.91
C LEU A 155 0.27 -13.89 -12.10
N TYR A 156 -0.65 -14.07 -13.05
CA TYR A 156 -1.21 -15.38 -13.35
C TYR A 156 -0.21 -16.35 -14.00
N THR A 157 0.79 -15.83 -14.72
CA THR A 157 1.79 -16.63 -15.44
C THR A 157 3.06 -16.89 -14.62
N LEU A 158 3.16 -16.39 -13.39
CA LEU A 158 4.35 -16.55 -12.55
C LEU A 158 4.43 -17.91 -11.87
N SER A 159 5.64 -18.35 -11.59
CA SER A 159 5.96 -19.73 -11.19
C SER A 159 5.55 -20.11 -9.76
N PHE A 160 5.23 -19.16 -8.88
CA PHE A 160 4.82 -19.47 -7.49
C PHE A 160 3.51 -20.29 -7.39
N LYS A 161 2.79 -20.46 -8.51
CA LYS A 161 1.61 -21.32 -8.63
C LYS A 161 1.91 -22.74 -9.09
N ASN A 162 3.10 -22.99 -9.63
CA ASN A 162 3.49 -24.28 -10.19
C ASN A 162 3.95 -25.27 -9.10
N ASP A 163 4.38 -24.74 -7.95
CA ASP A 163 4.76 -25.54 -6.79
C ASP A 163 3.50 -26.20 -6.15
N GLU A 164 3.68 -27.32 -5.46
CA GLU A 164 2.57 -28.09 -4.87
C GLU A 164 1.82 -27.27 -3.81
N ILE A 165 0.52 -27.03 -4.01
CA ILE A 165 -0.33 -26.25 -3.09
C ILE A 165 -1.33 -27.19 -2.41
N LYS A 166 -1.03 -27.59 -1.17
CA LYS A 166 -1.95 -28.38 -0.33
C LYS A 166 -2.84 -27.53 0.57
N THR A 167 -2.36 -26.34 0.95
CA THR A 167 -3.05 -25.45 1.88
C THR A 167 -2.74 -23.98 1.56
N ASN A 168 -3.52 -23.05 2.11
CA ASN A 168 -3.32 -21.61 1.94
C ASN A 168 -1.93 -21.14 2.39
N ILE A 169 -1.38 -21.73 3.45
CA ILE A 169 -0.03 -21.37 3.94
C ILE A 169 1.07 -21.84 2.98
N HIS A 170 0.89 -22.95 2.25
CA HIS A 170 1.82 -23.36 1.20
C HIS A 170 1.83 -22.33 0.06
N TYR A 171 0.64 -21.92 -0.41
CA TYR A 171 0.55 -20.89 -1.43
C TYR A 171 1.19 -19.57 -0.97
N TRP A 172 0.92 -19.17 0.27
CA TRP A 172 1.53 -17.96 0.83
C TRP A 172 3.05 -18.05 0.92
N ARG A 173 3.58 -19.19 1.37
CA ARG A 173 5.02 -19.43 1.40
C ARG A 173 5.63 -19.34 0.01
N ASN A 174 4.99 -19.89 -1.02
CA ASN A 174 5.50 -19.81 -2.40
C ASN A 174 5.50 -18.37 -2.92
N VAL A 175 4.48 -17.58 -2.59
CA VAL A 175 4.42 -16.14 -2.91
C VAL A 175 5.57 -15.39 -2.23
N ILE A 176 5.81 -15.63 -0.94
CA ILE A 176 6.89 -14.98 -0.21
C ILE A 176 8.25 -15.42 -0.75
N ASP A 177 8.45 -16.71 -1.00
CA ASP A 177 9.66 -17.25 -1.63
C ASP A 177 9.94 -16.55 -2.96
N TYR A 178 8.93 -16.41 -3.82
CA TYR A 178 9.07 -15.73 -5.10
C TYR A 178 9.46 -14.26 -4.95
N PHE A 179 8.69 -13.47 -4.20
CA PHE A 179 8.89 -12.01 -4.12
C PHE A 179 10.09 -11.60 -3.25
N PHE A 180 10.49 -12.41 -2.27
CA PHE A 180 11.48 -12.00 -1.26
C PHE A 180 12.79 -12.78 -1.27
N TYR A 181 12.85 -13.92 -1.98
CA TYR A 181 14.05 -14.76 -2.02
C TYR A 181 14.49 -15.14 -3.44
N ARG A 182 13.57 -15.56 -4.34
CA ARG A 182 13.93 -15.95 -5.71
C ARG A 182 14.17 -14.73 -6.60
N CYS A 183 13.16 -13.87 -6.78
CA CYS A 183 13.28 -12.71 -7.67
C CYS A 183 14.04 -11.54 -7.06
N ALA A 184 14.13 -11.48 -5.74
CA ALA A 184 14.76 -10.40 -5.03
C ALA A 184 15.29 -10.85 -3.69
N ASN A 185 16.12 -10.00 -3.10
CA ASN A 185 16.52 -10.03 -1.70
C ASN A 185 16.15 -8.69 -1.06
N LEU A 186 15.99 -8.69 0.26
CA LEU A 186 15.89 -7.45 1.02
C LEU A 186 17.25 -7.10 1.63
N LYS A 187 17.55 -5.80 1.71
CA LYS A 187 18.66 -5.26 2.51
C LYS A 187 18.16 -4.40 3.67
N PRO A 188 18.90 -4.34 4.78
CA PRO A 188 18.62 -3.38 5.85
C PRO A 188 18.64 -1.93 5.32
N LEU A 189 17.85 -1.04 5.93
CA LEU A 189 18.02 0.39 5.67
C LEU A 189 19.37 0.87 6.19
N ASP A 190 19.99 1.76 5.43
CA ASP A 190 21.16 2.50 5.88
C ASP A 190 20.77 3.44 7.04
N ARG A 191 21.18 3.07 8.26
CA ARG A 191 20.87 3.85 9.47
C ARG A 191 21.70 5.13 9.59
N MET A 192 22.74 5.31 8.78
CA MET A 192 23.44 6.58 8.68
C MET A 192 22.60 7.66 8.00
N ASN A 193 21.53 7.27 7.30
CA ASN A 193 20.54 8.21 6.76
C ASN A 193 19.31 8.39 7.66
N CYS A 194 19.32 7.81 8.87
CA CYS A 194 18.20 7.86 9.80
C CYS A 194 18.44 8.93 10.88
N PRO A 195 17.67 10.05 10.89
CA PRO A 195 17.94 11.17 11.79
C PRO A 195 17.95 10.80 13.27
N ILE A 196 17.07 9.87 13.67
CA ILE A 196 16.98 9.45 15.08
C ILE A 196 18.23 8.69 15.51
N VAL A 197 18.77 7.82 14.66
CA VAL A 197 19.99 7.05 14.96
C VAL A 197 21.22 7.96 14.95
N LEU A 198 21.33 8.86 13.96
CA LEU A 198 22.42 9.83 13.90
C LEU A 198 22.50 10.69 15.16
N LYS A 199 21.36 11.24 15.60
CA LYS A 199 21.29 12.04 16.82
C LYS A 199 21.75 11.25 18.05
N THR A 200 21.38 9.98 18.14
CA THR A 200 21.79 9.09 19.24
C THR A 200 23.28 8.74 19.17
N LEU A 201 23.84 8.48 17.98
CA LEU A 201 25.27 8.27 17.80
C LEU A 201 26.07 9.52 18.19
N GLU A 202 25.61 10.71 17.83
CA GLU A 202 26.23 11.98 18.21
C GLU A 202 26.24 12.22 19.72
N GLN A 203 25.16 11.86 20.42
CA GLN A 203 25.13 11.91 21.89
C GLN A 203 26.19 10.99 22.51
N ASN A 204 26.48 9.85 21.86
CA ASN A 204 27.42 8.86 22.35
C ASN A 204 28.89 9.17 22.02
N LYS A 205 29.17 10.09 21.08
CA LYS A 205 30.55 10.51 20.72
C LYS A 205 31.35 11.05 21.91
N ASN A 206 30.67 11.60 22.91
CA ASN A 206 31.31 12.09 24.14
C ASN A 206 31.83 10.96 25.03
N PHE A 207 31.38 9.72 24.81
CA PHE A 207 31.71 8.55 25.63
C PHE A 207 32.54 7.51 24.87
N CYS A 208 32.30 7.34 23.56
CA CYS A 208 32.91 6.29 22.76
C CYS A 208 33.25 6.76 21.34
N VAL A 209 34.27 6.15 20.74
CA VAL A 209 34.60 6.36 19.31
C VAL A 209 33.59 5.59 18.46
N ILE A 210 32.98 6.26 17.49
CA ILE A 210 32.00 5.63 16.59
C ILE A 210 32.74 5.00 15.41
N ASN A 211 32.98 3.69 15.48
CA ASN A 211 33.59 2.92 14.40
C ASN A 211 32.53 2.25 13.50
N PRO A 212 32.63 2.39 12.17
CA PRO A 212 31.73 1.70 11.24
C PRO A 212 31.79 0.17 11.34
N GLU A 213 32.94 -0.39 11.69
CA GLU A 213 33.14 -1.84 11.87
C GLU A 213 32.31 -2.41 13.02
N SER A 214 31.95 -1.56 14.01
CA SER A 214 31.11 -1.95 15.13
C SER A 214 29.61 -1.80 14.86
N MET A 215 29.23 -1.45 13.63
CA MET A 215 27.85 -1.38 13.19
C MET A 215 27.46 -2.69 12.49
N ASP A 216 26.42 -3.35 12.98
CA ASP A 216 25.85 -4.56 12.37
C ASP A 216 24.40 -4.30 11.97
N SER A 217 24.03 -4.76 10.78
CA SER A 217 22.68 -4.62 10.25
C SER A 217 22.25 -5.90 9.57
N CYS A 218 21.05 -6.35 9.88
CA CYS A 218 20.50 -7.55 9.28
C CYS A 218 19.00 -7.40 9.02
N ILE A 219 18.53 -8.15 8.04
CA ILE A 219 17.12 -8.27 7.74
C ILE A 219 16.70 -9.72 7.82
N TYR A 220 15.53 -9.95 8.41
CA TYR A 220 14.96 -11.27 8.55
C TYR A 220 13.49 -11.23 8.16
N ILE A 221 13.05 -12.26 7.44
CA ILE A 221 11.67 -12.39 6.99
C ILE A 221 11.10 -13.63 7.67
N SER A 222 9.93 -13.49 8.27
CA SER A 222 9.24 -14.59 8.92
C SER A 222 7.74 -14.59 8.59
N LEU A 223 7.16 -15.79 8.60
CA LEU A 223 5.73 -16.04 8.48
C LEU A 223 5.09 -16.38 9.84
N ASP A 224 5.82 -16.18 10.93
CA ASP A 224 5.33 -16.37 12.29
C ASP A 224 4.58 -15.13 12.80
N TYR A 225 3.75 -15.35 13.81
CA TYR A 225 3.10 -14.28 14.54
C TYR A 225 4.08 -13.63 15.55
N PHE A 226 4.33 -12.33 15.39
CA PHE A 226 5.10 -11.52 16.34
C PHE A 226 4.20 -10.50 17.04
N LYS A 227 4.11 -10.60 18.37
CA LYS A 227 3.59 -9.51 19.21
C LYS A 227 4.58 -8.35 19.21
N GLU A 228 4.08 -7.13 19.20
CA GLU A 228 4.89 -5.92 19.06
C GLU A 228 5.92 -5.78 20.19
N ASN A 229 5.55 -6.15 21.42
CA ASN A 229 6.43 -6.09 22.58
C ASN A 229 7.64 -7.02 22.47
N LEU A 230 7.61 -8.04 21.61
CA LEU A 230 8.74 -8.94 21.41
C LEU A 230 9.93 -8.24 20.73
N ILE A 231 9.70 -7.09 20.07
CA ILE A 231 10.77 -6.33 19.41
C ILE A 231 11.86 -5.89 20.40
N THR A 232 11.55 -5.76 21.69
CA THR A 232 12.52 -5.34 22.72
C THR A 232 13.46 -6.45 23.16
N SER A 233 13.02 -7.71 23.03
CA SER A 233 13.65 -8.90 23.62
C SER A 233 14.10 -9.94 22.59
N CYS A 234 13.84 -9.69 21.30
CA CYS A 234 14.28 -10.56 20.22
C CYS A 234 15.79 -10.51 20.00
N THR A 235 16.32 -11.56 19.35
CA THR A 235 17.73 -11.58 18.94
C THR A 235 17.98 -10.63 17.76
N HIS A 236 19.23 -10.21 17.58
CA HIS A 236 19.60 -9.34 16.46
C HIS A 236 19.43 -10.06 15.11
N LYS A 237 20.04 -11.24 14.91
CA LYS A 237 20.13 -11.90 13.58
C LYS A 237 18.90 -12.69 13.14
N LYS A 238 18.23 -13.37 14.08
CA LYS A 238 17.09 -14.26 13.78
C LYS A 238 15.99 -14.05 14.82
N PRO A 239 15.26 -12.93 14.75
CA PRO A 239 14.11 -12.73 15.61
C PRO A 239 13.09 -13.81 15.29
N LEU A 240 12.84 -14.70 16.25
CA LEU A 240 11.76 -15.67 16.21
C LEU A 240 10.97 -15.51 17.51
N PRO A 241 9.65 -15.70 17.54
CA PRO A 241 8.86 -15.47 18.75
C PRO A 241 9.36 -16.31 19.93
N HIS A 242 9.74 -17.56 19.68
CA HIS A 242 10.25 -18.49 20.69
C HIS A 242 11.71 -18.23 21.10
N THR A 243 12.47 -17.39 20.37
CA THR A 243 13.83 -16.98 20.75
C THR A 243 13.85 -15.65 21.50
N CYS A 244 12.71 -14.98 21.62
CA CYS A 244 12.59 -13.76 22.41
C CYS A 244 12.60 -14.08 23.90
N ASN A 245 13.50 -13.44 24.65
CA ASN A 245 13.62 -13.66 26.09
C ASN A 245 13.71 -12.30 26.78
N VAL A 246 12.89 -12.08 27.81
CA VAL A 246 12.88 -10.82 28.59
C VAL A 246 14.27 -10.49 29.14
N LYS A 247 15.11 -11.50 29.41
CA LYS A 247 16.50 -11.30 29.82
C LYS A 247 17.39 -10.62 28.76
N ASN A 248 17.01 -10.66 27.49
CA ASN A 248 17.72 -10.00 26.39
C ASN A 248 17.34 -8.52 26.23
N GLU A 249 16.40 -8.03 27.03
CA GLU A 249 15.97 -6.64 26.96
C GLU A 249 17.10 -5.72 27.45
N ILE A 250 17.51 -4.79 26.59
CA ILE A 250 18.60 -3.87 26.88
C ILE A 250 18.12 -2.80 27.86
N SER A 251 18.85 -2.56 28.95
CA SER A 251 18.60 -1.45 29.87
C SER A 251 19.13 -0.14 29.29
N GLY A 252 18.28 0.89 29.19
CA GLY A 252 18.68 2.19 28.63
C GLY A 252 17.50 3.11 28.35
N ILE A 253 17.75 4.23 27.67
CA ILE A 253 16.70 5.13 27.18
C ILE A 253 16.02 4.44 26.00
N LYS A 254 14.74 4.12 26.17
CA LYS A 254 13.94 3.37 25.19
C LYS A 254 12.90 4.26 24.53
N ASN A 255 12.71 4.05 23.23
CA ASN A 255 11.58 4.56 22.48
C ASN A 255 10.97 3.41 21.68
N LEU A 256 9.69 3.11 21.93
CA LEU A 256 8.91 2.12 21.21
C LEU A 256 7.69 2.80 20.61
N LYS A 257 7.58 2.75 19.29
CA LYS A 257 6.43 3.29 18.56
C LYS A 257 5.83 2.20 17.70
N THR A 258 4.52 2.02 17.78
CA THR A 258 3.76 1.17 16.85
C THR A 258 2.69 1.99 16.18
N GLU A 259 2.60 1.90 14.87
CA GLU A 259 1.57 2.55 14.07
C GLU A 259 0.96 1.56 13.07
N GLN A 260 -0.35 1.68 12.86
CA GLN A 260 -1.00 1.03 11.74
C GLN A 260 -0.69 1.83 10.48
N ILE A 261 -0.24 1.14 9.43
CA ILE A 261 0.13 1.75 8.15
C ILE A 261 -0.84 1.31 7.05
N GLU A 262 -0.87 2.04 5.95
CA GLU A 262 -1.64 1.69 4.76
C GLU A 262 -0.86 0.73 3.84
N LEU A 263 -1.57 0.03 2.94
CA LEU A 263 -0.95 -0.86 1.95
C LEU A 263 0.17 -0.16 1.15
N ASN A 264 -0.04 1.09 0.76
CA ASN A 264 0.95 1.85 0.00
C ASN A 264 2.22 2.10 0.82
N GLU A 265 2.09 2.36 2.12
CA GLU A 265 3.24 2.55 3.02
C GLU A 265 4.00 1.24 3.22
N PHE A 266 3.28 0.12 3.37
CA PHE A 266 3.88 -1.22 3.40
C PHE A 266 4.71 -1.50 2.13
N ILE A 267 4.14 -1.21 0.95
CA ILE A 267 4.81 -1.38 -0.34
C ILE A 267 6.03 -0.45 -0.48
N GLN A 268 5.97 0.77 0.04
CA GLN A 268 7.12 1.67 0.08
C GLN A 268 8.24 1.13 0.97
N GLU A 269 7.91 0.58 2.13
CA GLU A 269 8.90 -0.04 3.03
C GLU A 269 9.57 -1.27 2.39
N TYR A 270 8.82 -2.05 1.62
CA TYR A 270 9.35 -3.12 0.77
C TYR A 270 10.30 -2.56 -0.31
N TYR A 271 9.87 -1.56 -1.08
CA TYR A 271 10.65 -0.95 -2.16
C TYR A 271 11.99 -0.39 -1.67
N LYS A 272 12.01 0.30 -0.52
CA LYS A 272 13.24 0.89 0.07
C LYS A 272 14.33 -0.17 0.32
N ARG A 273 13.93 -1.40 0.62
CA ARG A 273 14.81 -2.52 0.99
C ARG A 273 15.11 -3.45 -0.17
N LEU A 274 14.43 -3.29 -1.29
CA LEU A 274 14.47 -4.25 -2.39
C LEU A 274 15.83 -4.23 -3.12
N ILE A 275 16.39 -5.41 -3.38
CA ILE A 275 17.50 -5.68 -4.30
C ILE A 275 17.01 -6.77 -5.25
N ILE A 276 17.16 -6.58 -6.55
CA ILE A 276 16.73 -7.59 -7.52
C ILE A 276 17.83 -8.63 -7.73
N ASN A 277 17.45 -9.90 -7.76
CA ASN A 277 18.36 -11.00 -8.07
C ASN A 277 18.47 -11.18 -9.58
N ASP A 278 19.70 -11.28 -10.08
CA ASP A 278 19.98 -11.47 -11.51
C ASP A 278 20.00 -12.95 -11.88
N ASP A 279 18.81 -13.53 -12.04
CA ASP A 279 18.64 -14.92 -12.43
C ASP A 279 17.81 -15.02 -13.71
N GLU A 280 18.47 -15.27 -14.84
CA GLU A 280 17.85 -15.35 -16.17
C GLU A 280 16.76 -16.44 -16.25
N ILE A 281 16.91 -17.53 -15.50
CA ILE A 281 15.98 -18.66 -15.50
C ILE A 281 14.70 -18.27 -14.75
N MET A 282 14.83 -17.62 -13.59
CA MET A 282 13.68 -17.14 -12.83
C MET A 282 12.91 -16.06 -13.57
N TRP A 283 13.62 -15.21 -14.31
CA TRP A 283 13.03 -14.12 -15.06
C TRP A 283 12.64 -14.49 -16.49
N ASN A 284 12.71 -15.75 -16.91
CA ASN A 284 12.53 -16.16 -18.31
C ASN A 284 11.25 -15.59 -18.99
N VAL A 285 10.14 -15.41 -18.27
CA VAL A 285 8.88 -14.83 -18.78
C VAL A 285 8.92 -13.29 -18.87
N CYS A 286 9.78 -12.63 -18.09
CA CYS A 286 9.77 -11.17 -17.87
C CYS A 286 11.17 -10.53 -17.77
N TYR A 287 12.21 -11.14 -18.37
CA TYR A 287 13.62 -10.75 -18.17
C TYR A 287 13.89 -9.29 -18.48
N PHE A 288 13.34 -8.78 -19.58
CA PHE A 288 13.46 -7.37 -20.00
C PHE A 288 12.81 -6.35 -19.05
N ARG A 289 12.08 -6.81 -18.02
CA ARG A 289 11.33 -5.97 -17.07
C ARG A 289 11.87 -6.04 -15.65
N LYS A 290 12.96 -6.77 -15.45
CA LYS A 290 13.66 -6.93 -14.18
C LYS A 290 14.05 -5.56 -13.60
N SER A 291 13.25 -5.06 -12.68
CA SER A 291 13.45 -3.78 -12.01
C SER A 291 12.76 -3.77 -10.66
N LYS A 292 13.22 -2.88 -9.76
CA LYS A 292 12.62 -2.71 -8.44
C LYS A 292 11.17 -2.26 -8.56
N GLU A 293 10.93 -1.32 -9.47
CA GLU A 293 9.62 -0.75 -9.76
C GLU A 293 8.65 -1.83 -10.24
N PHE A 294 9.05 -2.65 -11.21
CA PHE A 294 8.19 -3.71 -11.74
C PHE A 294 7.78 -4.72 -10.67
N LEU A 295 8.75 -5.27 -9.92
CA LEU A 295 8.46 -6.28 -8.90
C LEU A 295 7.60 -5.70 -7.75
N THR A 296 7.83 -4.44 -7.39
CA THR A 296 7.04 -3.72 -6.39
C THR A 296 5.59 -3.53 -6.83
N ILE A 297 5.35 -3.17 -8.10
CA ILE A 297 4.00 -3.04 -8.65
C ILE A 297 3.29 -4.39 -8.70
N LEU A 298 4.01 -5.46 -9.09
CA LEU A 298 3.45 -6.81 -9.09
C LEU A 298 3.01 -7.23 -7.68
N LEU A 299 3.84 -7.00 -6.66
CA LEU A 299 3.47 -7.28 -5.27
C LEU A 299 2.25 -6.46 -4.83
N LEU A 300 2.19 -5.17 -5.19
CA LEU A 300 1.05 -4.31 -4.89
C LEU A 300 -0.25 -4.84 -5.54
N GLU A 301 -0.22 -5.21 -6.82
CA GLU A 301 -1.40 -5.72 -7.52
C GLU A 301 -1.81 -7.12 -7.02
N PHE A 302 -0.84 -7.93 -6.58
CA PHE A 302 -1.11 -9.19 -5.89
C PHE A 302 -1.86 -8.94 -4.57
N LEU A 303 -1.34 -8.07 -3.71
CA LEU A 303 -1.98 -7.74 -2.43
C LEU A 303 -3.37 -7.12 -2.63
N LYS A 304 -3.57 -6.23 -3.62
CA LYS A 304 -4.91 -5.73 -3.96
C LYS A 304 -5.88 -6.84 -4.36
N SER A 305 -5.40 -7.85 -5.09
CA SER A 305 -6.21 -9.01 -5.46
C SER A 305 -6.61 -9.79 -4.20
N MET A 306 -5.67 -10.02 -3.29
CA MET A 306 -5.93 -10.65 -1.98
C MET A 306 -6.93 -9.86 -1.13
N LEU A 307 -6.84 -8.52 -1.10
CA LEU A 307 -7.79 -7.66 -0.37
C LEU A 307 -9.20 -7.70 -0.96
N THR A 308 -9.31 -7.83 -2.29
CA THR A 308 -10.62 -7.97 -2.97
C THR A 308 -11.33 -9.24 -2.50
N VAL A 309 -10.58 -10.32 -2.29
CA VAL A 309 -11.09 -11.58 -1.72
C VAL A 309 -11.57 -11.38 -0.28
N LEU A 310 -10.81 -10.66 0.56
CA LEU A 310 -11.22 -10.39 1.95
C LEU A 310 -12.55 -9.66 2.03
N ASN A 311 -12.74 -8.64 1.19
CA ASN A 311 -13.99 -7.88 1.16
C ASN A 311 -15.21 -8.75 0.84
N LYS A 312 -15.02 -9.83 0.07
CA LYS A 312 -16.10 -10.79 -0.23
C LYS A 312 -16.43 -11.68 0.97
N TYR A 313 -15.45 -12.01 1.80
CA TYR A 313 -15.58 -12.99 2.88
C TYR A 313 -15.50 -12.36 4.29
N ASN A 314 -15.78 -11.06 4.41
CA ASN A 314 -15.71 -10.31 5.68
C ASN A 314 -14.39 -10.50 6.46
N GLY A 315 -13.29 -10.66 5.74
CA GLY A 315 -11.97 -10.77 6.35
C GLY A 315 -11.33 -9.42 6.64
N LYS A 316 -10.18 -9.43 7.30
CA LYS A 316 -9.45 -8.22 7.71
C LYS A 316 -7.98 -8.34 7.33
N CYS A 317 -7.42 -7.26 6.78
CA CYS A 317 -5.98 -7.13 6.60
C CYS A 317 -5.49 -5.96 7.44
N ILE A 318 -4.41 -6.17 8.19
CA ILE A 318 -3.76 -5.12 8.99
C ILE A 318 -2.31 -5.04 8.57
N PHE A 319 -1.84 -3.83 8.30
CA PHE A 319 -0.42 -3.55 8.15
C PHE A 319 0.05 -2.74 9.35
N LYS A 320 1.20 -3.09 9.92
CA LYS A 320 1.79 -2.39 11.06
C LYS A 320 3.25 -2.08 10.81
N LYS A 321 3.69 -0.97 11.40
CA LYS A 321 5.09 -0.62 11.56
C LYS A 321 5.38 -0.44 13.04
N THR A 322 6.33 -1.21 13.54
CA THR A 322 6.83 -1.10 14.91
C THR A 322 8.30 -0.71 14.86
N GLU A 323 8.65 0.39 15.54
CA GLU A 323 9.99 0.95 15.59
C GLU A 323 10.45 1.00 17.06
N TYR A 324 11.61 0.42 17.32
CA TYR A 324 12.20 0.35 18.64
C TYR A 324 13.64 0.84 18.61
N LEU A 325 13.94 1.87 19.41
CA LEU A 325 15.27 2.40 19.61
C LEU A 325 15.62 2.30 21.08
N VAL A 326 16.80 1.80 21.40
CA VAL A 326 17.37 1.81 22.75
C VAL A 326 18.81 2.27 22.71
N ASN A 327 19.17 3.15 23.64
CA ASN A 327 20.52 3.64 23.85
C ASN A 327 20.93 3.47 25.32
N CYS A 328 22.09 2.86 25.55
CA CYS A 328 22.70 2.75 26.88
C CYS A 328 24.11 3.40 26.96
N GLY A 329 24.45 4.23 25.98
CA GLY A 329 25.71 5.00 25.90
C GLY A 329 26.79 4.28 25.09
N HIS A 330 27.09 3.02 25.42
CA HIS A 330 28.08 2.19 24.72
C HIS A 330 27.45 1.17 23.75
N HIS A 331 26.12 1.15 23.67
CA HIS A 331 25.38 0.31 22.73
C HIS A 331 24.09 0.99 22.30
N ILE A 332 23.81 0.92 21.00
CA ILE A 332 22.55 1.35 20.38
C ILE A 332 21.95 0.15 19.65
N THR A 333 20.67 -0.11 19.89
CA THR A 333 19.88 -1.03 19.06
C THR A 333 18.72 -0.26 18.44
N HIS A 334 18.57 -0.39 17.12
CA HIS A 334 17.45 0.16 16.37
C HIS A 334 16.78 -0.92 15.53
N ARG A 335 15.52 -1.23 15.80
CA ARG A 335 14.75 -2.30 15.15
C ARG A 335 13.50 -1.71 14.51
N ILE A 336 13.23 -2.10 13.28
CA ILE A 336 12.02 -1.75 12.55
C ILE A 336 11.37 -3.05 12.07
N TRP A 337 10.15 -3.31 12.51
CA TRP A 337 9.32 -4.41 12.04
C TRP A 337 8.21 -3.87 11.16
N ILE A 338 8.12 -4.39 9.94
CA ILE A 338 7.02 -4.14 9.02
C ILE A 338 6.21 -5.41 8.91
N GLN A 339 4.94 -5.35 9.30
CA GLN A 339 4.12 -6.54 9.48
C GLN A 339 2.84 -6.47 8.65
N MET A 340 2.42 -7.63 8.16
CA MET A 340 1.14 -7.85 7.52
C MET A 340 0.43 -9.03 8.20
N PHE A 341 -0.83 -8.81 8.55
CA PHE A 341 -1.73 -9.79 9.12
C PHE A 341 -2.93 -9.92 8.18
N TYR A 342 -3.05 -11.04 7.48
CA TYR A 342 -4.15 -11.31 6.55
C TYR A 342 -5.06 -12.38 7.13
N GLU A 343 -6.17 -11.95 7.71
CA GLU A 343 -7.16 -12.80 8.37
C GLU A 343 -8.36 -12.98 7.44
N TYR A 344 -8.56 -14.18 6.92
CA TYR A 344 -9.71 -14.47 6.05
C TYR A 344 -10.93 -14.86 6.90
N GLY A 345 -12.07 -14.24 6.62
CA GLY A 345 -13.31 -14.47 7.33
C GLY A 345 -14.07 -15.71 6.85
N PHE A 346 -15.30 -15.87 7.34
CA PHE A 346 -16.16 -16.98 6.95
C PHE A 346 -16.90 -16.65 5.65
N GLU A 347 -17.23 -17.67 4.86
CA GLU A 347 -18.27 -17.54 3.84
C GLU A 347 -19.54 -17.00 4.51
N SER A 348 -20.07 -15.88 3.98
CA SER A 348 -21.37 -15.40 4.38
C SER A 348 -22.38 -16.46 3.98
N VAL A 349 -22.79 -17.31 4.92
CA VAL A 349 -23.94 -18.18 4.73
C VAL A 349 -25.13 -17.26 4.49
N ASP A 350 -25.70 -17.32 3.29
CA ASP A 350 -26.87 -16.54 2.90
C ASP A 350 -27.94 -16.63 3.99
N ALA A 351 -28.64 -15.53 4.25
CA ALA A 351 -29.66 -15.47 5.30
C ALA A 351 -30.77 -16.52 5.12
N ASP A 352 -30.96 -17.01 3.89
CA ASP A 352 -31.93 -18.07 3.56
C ASP A 352 -31.46 -19.47 3.96
N THR A 353 -30.16 -19.74 4.05
CA THR A 353 -29.64 -21.04 4.53
C THR A 353 -29.66 -21.14 6.06
N LYS A 354 -29.69 -20.01 6.78
CA LYS A 354 -29.75 -19.98 8.25
C LYS A 354 -31.07 -20.52 8.83
N LYS A 355 -32.18 -20.47 8.08
CA LYS A 355 -33.46 -21.05 8.54
C LYS A 355 -33.49 -22.58 8.52
N ASN A 356 -32.62 -23.22 7.73
CA ASN A 356 -32.60 -24.68 7.56
C ASN A 356 -31.44 -25.38 8.30
N MET A 357 -30.55 -24.64 8.99
CA MET A 357 -29.39 -25.20 9.70
C MET A 357 -29.59 -25.37 11.22
N LYS A 358 -30.75 -25.87 11.66
CA LYS A 358 -30.94 -26.25 13.09
C LYS A 358 -30.27 -27.58 13.49
N ASN A 359 -29.75 -28.36 12.54
CA ASN A 359 -29.26 -29.72 12.79
C ASN A 359 -27.80 -30.00 12.37
N TYR A 360 -26.99 -28.99 12.07
CA TYR A 360 -25.55 -29.22 11.89
C TYR A 360 -24.80 -28.96 13.19
N PRO A 361 -23.86 -29.83 13.58
CA PRO A 361 -23.08 -29.62 14.78
C PRO A 361 -22.37 -28.28 14.62
N ILE A 362 -22.42 -27.49 15.68
CA ILE A 362 -21.59 -26.30 15.87
C ILE A 362 -20.18 -26.71 15.43
N ILE A 363 -19.75 -26.21 14.27
CA ILE A 363 -18.35 -26.35 13.85
C ILE A 363 -17.60 -25.73 15.00
N GLN A 364 -16.93 -26.60 15.77
CA GLN A 364 -16.15 -26.22 16.91
C GLN A 364 -15.23 -25.08 16.47
N GLN A 365 -15.08 -24.11 17.35
CA GLN A 365 -14.10 -23.04 17.26
C GLN A 365 -12.70 -23.67 17.19
N GLU A 366 -12.32 -24.20 16.04
CA GLU A 366 -10.93 -24.56 15.77
C GLU A 366 -10.15 -23.24 15.75
N ASP A 367 -9.22 -23.16 16.69
CA ASP A 367 -8.32 -22.05 16.98
C ASP A 367 -8.16 -21.01 15.86
N GLY A 368 -8.50 -19.75 16.18
CA GLY A 368 -8.35 -18.60 15.27
C GLY A 368 -6.94 -18.38 14.69
N ASN A 369 -5.93 -19.11 15.18
CA ASN A 369 -4.57 -19.11 14.64
C ASN A 369 -4.45 -19.71 13.23
N ASN A 370 -5.34 -20.61 12.81
CA ASN A 370 -5.22 -21.25 11.48
C ASN A 370 -5.74 -20.40 10.31
N ARG A 371 -6.31 -19.21 10.59
CA ARG A 371 -6.99 -18.37 9.59
C ARG A 371 -6.27 -17.08 9.23
N THR A 372 -5.06 -16.92 9.75
CA THR A 372 -4.27 -15.73 9.50
C THR A 372 -2.97 -16.09 8.79
N LEU A 373 -2.69 -15.40 7.70
CA LEU A 373 -1.37 -15.41 7.07
C LEU A 373 -0.57 -14.25 7.63
N TYR A 374 0.63 -14.54 8.10
CA TYR A 374 1.54 -13.56 8.67
C TYR A 374 2.71 -13.31 7.74
N LEU A 375 3.22 -12.09 7.78
CA LEU A 375 4.50 -11.71 7.23
C LEU A 375 5.10 -10.62 8.10
N THR A 376 6.33 -10.85 8.56
CA THR A 376 7.12 -9.88 9.31
C THR A 376 8.45 -9.68 8.59
N ILE A 377 8.74 -8.43 8.21
CA ILE A 377 10.04 -7.98 7.75
C ILE A 377 10.72 -7.29 8.94
N ALA A 378 11.67 -7.97 9.56
CA ALA A 378 12.43 -7.48 10.70
C ALA A 378 13.78 -6.91 10.24
N ASP A 379 13.90 -5.58 10.27
CA ASP A 379 15.10 -4.83 9.90
C ASP A 379 15.79 -4.32 11.16
N HIS A 380 16.93 -4.91 11.50
CA HIS A 380 17.65 -4.65 12.72
C HIS A 380 18.98 -3.99 12.44
N TYR A 381 19.32 -3.04 13.30
CA TYR A 381 20.60 -2.37 13.39
C TYR A 381 21.08 -2.42 14.82
N LYS A 382 22.37 -2.64 15.02
CA LYS A 382 23.05 -2.42 16.28
C LYS A 382 24.37 -1.70 16.06
N TRP A 383 24.77 -0.94 17.05
CA TRP A 383 26.12 -0.41 17.20
C TRP A 383 26.59 -0.76 18.60
N ASP A 384 27.77 -1.35 18.68
CA ASP A 384 28.49 -1.67 19.91
C ASP A 384 29.76 -0.79 19.94
N ALA A 385 30.11 -0.18 21.07
CA ALA A 385 31.30 0.69 21.17
C ALA A 385 32.63 -0.08 21.12
#